data_AF-A0A7C7UHU4-F1
#
_entry.id   AF-A0A7C7UHU4-F1
#
_cell.length_a   1.000
_cell.length_b   1.000
_cell.length_c   1.000
_cell.angle_alpha   90.00
_cell.angle_beta   90.00
_cell.angle_gamma   90.00
#
_symmetry.space_group_name_H-M   'P 1'
#
loop_
_entity.id
_entity.type
_entity.pdbx_description
1 polymer ?
#
loop_
_entity_poly.entity_id
_entity_poly.type
_entity_poly.pdbx_seq_one_letter_code
_entity_poly.pdbx_strand_id
1 'polypeptide(L)'
;MRLCIGVKVYENGVRLLVGSEDGVRGWLDAYVSLRPGRVDKRVLAEAVRQRLERRLLKKVLREVKLPINEIYRLIPGSGGVLEEG
;
A
#
# COMPACT_ATOMS: atom_id res chain seq x y z
N MET A 1 -2.01 0.72 -17.35
CA MET A 1 -2.71 1.12 -16.10
C MET A 1 -1.83 0.77 -14.92
N ARG A 2 -1.48 1.73 -14.05
CA ARG A 2 -0.69 1.46 -12.83
C ARG A 2 -1.66 1.16 -11.69
N LEU A 3 -1.56 -0.03 -11.13
CA LEU A 3 -2.31 -0.40 -9.94
C LEU A 3 -1.59 0.17 -8.72
N CYS A 4 -2.31 0.76 -7.79
CA CYS A 4 -1.74 1.33 -6.59
C CYS A 4 -2.46 0.79 -5.36
N ILE A 5 -1.72 0.58 -4.28
CA ILE A 5 -2.27 0.37 -2.96
C ILE A 5 -2.03 1.65 -2.18
N GLY A 6 -3.08 2.21 -1.61
CA GLY A 6 -2.89 3.27 -0.64
C GLY A 6 -3.67 3.04 0.64
N VAL A 7 -3.35 3.91 1.58
CA VAL A 7 -3.82 3.86 2.95
C VAL A 7 -4.36 5.22 3.35
N LYS A 8 -5.51 5.19 4.00
CA LYS A 8 -6.10 6.32 4.68
C LYS A 8 -6.14 6.04 6.18
N VAL A 9 -5.59 6.94 6.97
CA VAL A 9 -5.54 6.83 8.42
C VAL A 9 -6.69 7.65 9.01
N TYR A 10 -7.50 7.00 9.84
CA TYR A 10 -8.60 7.62 10.59
C TYR A 10 -8.28 7.57 12.08
N GLU A 11 -9.01 8.31 12.92
CA GLU A 11 -8.79 8.30 14.37
C GLU A 11 -8.76 6.88 14.95
N ASN A 12 -9.66 6.00 14.50
CA ASN A 12 -9.82 4.63 15.02
C ASN A 12 -9.18 3.52 14.17
N GLY A 13 -8.32 3.84 13.19
CA GLY A 13 -7.63 2.81 12.42
C GLY A 13 -7.20 3.23 11.02
N VAL A 14 -7.05 2.24 10.14
CA VAL A 14 -6.60 2.43 8.76
C VAL A 14 -7.57 1.78 7.76
N ARG A 15 -7.77 2.43 6.62
CA ARG A 15 -8.45 1.85 5.46
C ARG A 15 -7.46 1.70 4.32
N LEU A 16 -7.35 0.49 3.79
CA LEU A 16 -6.54 0.19 2.63
C LEU A 16 -7.43 0.16 1.38
N LEU A 17 -6.93 0.71 0.29
CA LEU A 17 -7.64 0.80 -0.98
C LEU A 17 -6.71 0.43 -2.14
N VAL A 18 -7.25 -0.30 -3.11
CA VAL A 18 -6.56 -0.65 -4.36
C VAL A 18 -7.30 -0.05 -5.53
N GLY A 19 -6.57 0.62 -6.41
CA GLY A 19 -7.15 1.28 -7.56
C GLY A 19 -6.10 1.78 -8.54
N SER A 20 -6.54 2.53 -9.55
CA SER A 20 -5.64 3.27 -10.41
C SER A 20 -4.99 4.43 -9.65
N GLU A 21 -3.82 4.87 -10.11
CA GLU A 21 -3.10 6.02 -9.54
C GLU A 21 -4.02 7.26 -9.37
N ASP A 22 -4.81 7.58 -10.39
CA ASP A 22 -5.77 8.70 -10.36
C ASP A 22 -6.83 8.57 -9.25
N GLY A 23 -7.29 7.34 -8.96
CA GLY A 23 -8.27 7.08 -7.91
C GLY A 23 -7.69 7.16 -6.49
N VAL A 24 -6.38 6.91 -6.33
CA VAL A 24 -5.72 6.89 -5.02
C VAL A 24 -5.05 8.21 -4.64
N ARG A 25 -4.59 8.99 -5.62
CA ARG A 25 -3.68 10.14 -5.42
C ARG A 25 -4.33 11.33 -4.70
N GLY A 26 -5.65 11.50 -4.83
CA GLY A 26 -6.39 12.60 -4.21
C GLY A 26 -7.01 12.30 -2.85
N TRP A 27 -7.04 11.03 -2.42
CA TRP A 27 -7.89 10.62 -1.29
C TRP A 27 -7.13 10.02 -0.11
N LEU A 28 -5.88 9.56 -0.31
CA LEU A 28 -5.14 8.72 0.63
C LEU A 28 -3.95 9.47 1.25
N ASP A 29 -3.65 9.17 2.52
CA ASP A 29 -2.52 9.75 3.24
C ASP A 29 -1.17 9.29 2.66
N ALA A 30 -1.09 8.03 2.24
CA ALA A 30 0.04 7.47 1.52
C ALA A 30 -0.41 6.43 0.49
N TYR A 31 0.36 6.27 -0.58
CA TYR A 31 0.15 5.23 -1.58
C TYR A 31 1.48 4.71 -2.13
N VAL A 32 1.42 3.50 -2.68
CA VAL A 32 2.52 2.82 -3.38
C VAL A 32 1.99 2.24 -4.69
N SER A 33 2.70 2.52 -5.78
CA SER A 33 2.42 1.96 -7.10
C SER A 33 2.98 0.54 -7.23
N LEU A 34 2.18 -0.36 -7.78
CA LEU A 34 2.53 -1.72 -8.14
C LEU A 34 2.76 -1.81 -9.64
N ARG A 35 3.86 -2.45 -10.05
CA ARG A 35 4.08 -2.83 -11.46
C ARG A 35 3.86 -4.34 -11.66
N PRO A 36 3.31 -4.75 -12.82
CA PRO A 36 3.14 -6.17 -13.13
C PRO A 36 4.49 -6.88 -13.28
N GLY A 37 4.61 -8.08 -12.70
CA GLY A 37 5.81 -8.93 -12.77
C GLY A 37 5.67 -10.18 -11.89
N ARG A 38 6.64 -11.10 -11.98
CA ARG A 38 6.68 -12.30 -11.12
C ARG A 38 7.46 -12.01 -9.84
N VAL A 39 6.74 -11.76 -8.75
CA VAL A 39 7.26 -11.66 -7.37
C VAL A 39 6.31 -12.41 -6.47
N ASP A 40 6.78 -13.02 -5.40
CA ASP A 40 5.88 -13.66 -4.44
C ASP A 40 4.93 -12.63 -3.79
N LYS A 41 3.64 -12.97 -3.75
CA LYS A 41 2.57 -12.11 -3.22
C LYS A 41 2.81 -11.66 -1.78
N ARG A 42 3.40 -12.53 -0.93
CA ARG A 42 3.70 -12.22 0.47
C ARG A 42 4.87 -11.26 0.58
N VAL A 43 5.91 -11.49 -0.22
CA VAL A 43 7.06 -10.56 -0.33
C VAL A 43 6.60 -9.18 -0.76
N LEU A 44 5.69 -9.10 -1.74
CA LEU A 44 5.11 -7.84 -2.17
C LEU A 44 4.33 -7.16 -1.04
N ALA A 45 3.46 -7.89 -0.33
CA ALA A 45 2.65 -7.34 0.75
C ALA A 45 3.52 -6.74 1.86
N GLU A 46 4.60 -7.43 2.24
CA GLU A 46 5.53 -6.96 3.28
C GLU A 46 6.24 -5.67 2.83
N ALA A 47 6.68 -5.62 1.57
CA ALA A 47 7.32 -4.45 0.99
C ALA A 47 6.35 -3.25 0.92
N VAL A 48 5.10 -3.47 0.50
CA VAL A 48 4.03 -2.44 0.51
C VAL A 48 3.85 -1.91 1.93
N ARG A 49 3.74 -2.81 2.93
CA ARG A 49 3.55 -2.45 4.33
C ARG A 49 4.65 -1.51 4.80
N GLN A 50 5.91 -1.91 4.65
CA GLN A 50 7.05 -1.12 5.10
C GLN A 50 7.12 0.26 4.43
N ARG A 51 6.83 0.35 3.13
CA ARG A 51 6.83 1.64 2.42
C ARG A 51 5.70 2.55 2.88
N LEU A 52 4.50 2.01 3.06
CA LEU A 52 3.37 2.78 3.57
C LEU A 52 3.63 3.24 5.01
N GLU A 53 4.13 2.37 5.89
CA GLU A 53 4.50 2.72 7.27
C GLU A 53 5.56 3.84 7.29
N ARG A 54 6.62 3.73 6.50
CA ARG A 54 7.65 4.80 6.39
C ARG A 54 7.06 6.12 5.87
N ARG A 55 6.17 6.08 4.87
CA ARG A 55 5.52 7.29 4.34
C ARG A 55 4.54 7.91 5.33
N LEU A 56 3.85 7.08 6.10
CA LEU A 56 2.94 7.52 7.15
C LEU A 56 3.71 8.11 8.34
N LEU A 57 4.80 7.50 8.81
CA LEU A 57 5.63 8.05 9.88
C LEU A 57 6.14 9.47 9.57
N LYS A 58 6.35 9.80 8.28
CA LYS A 58 6.69 11.16 7.85
C LYS A 58 5.53 12.16 7.89
N LYS A 59 4.28 11.69 7.94
CA LYS A 59 3.06 12.50 7.83
C LYS A 59 2.19 12.50 9.08
N VAL A 60 2.20 11.43 9.87
CA VAL A 60 1.41 11.27 11.09
C VAL A 60 2.33 11.07 12.28
N LEU A 61 2.05 11.77 13.38
CA LEU A 61 2.81 11.74 14.64
C LEU A 61 2.59 10.46 15.47
N ARG A 62 1.86 9.47 14.93
CA ARG A 62 1.53 8.22 15.62
C ARG A 62 2.05 7.01 14.84
N GLU A 63 2.48 5.99 15.57
CA GLU A 63 2.85 4.70 14.98
C GLU A 63 1.61 4.07 14.34
N VAL A 64 1.64 3.87 13.03
CA VAL A 64 0.58 3.19 12.28
C VAL A 64 1.07 1.80 11.92
N LYS A 65 0.49 0.77 12.53
CA LYS A 65 0.71 -0.63 12.13
C LYS A 65 -0.31 -1.04 11.09
N LEU A 66 0.16 -1.43 9.91
CA LEU A 66 -0.73 -1.86 8.84
C LEU A 66 -0.95 -3.38 8.88
N PRO A 67 -2.21 -3.87 8.82
CA PRO A 67 -2.48 -5.30 8.84
C PRO A 67 -2.00 -5.97 7.56
N ILE A 68 -0.93 -6.77 7.65
CA ILE A 68 -0.31 -7.45 6.51
C ILE A 68 -1.29 -8.36 5.74
N ASN A 69 -2.21 -9.01 6.44
CA ASN A 69 -3.21 -9.90 5.85
C ASN A 69 -4.17 -9.15 4.91
N GLU A 70 -4.52 -7.91 5.26
CA GLU A 70 -5.41 -7.08 4.43
C GLU A 70 -4.68 -6.59 3.18
N ILE A 71 -3.41 -6.19 3.31
CA ILE A 71 -2.56 -5.84 2.16
C ILE A 71 -2.42 -7.05 1.23
N TYR A 72 -2.16 -8.23 1.80
CA TYR A 72 -2.07 -9.47 1.03
C TYR A 72 -3.36 -9.78 0.27
N ARG A 73 -4.53 -9.69 0.90
CA ARG A 73 -5.83 -9.92 0.24
C ARG A 73 -6.09 -8.94 -0.91
N LEU A 74 -5.66 -7.69 -0.73
CA LEU A 74 -5.86 -6.61 -1.68
C LEU A 74 -5.00 -6.70 -2.94
N ILE A 75 -3.84 -7.36 -2.88
CA ILE A 75 -2.99 -7.57 -4.06
C ILE A 75 -3.65 -8.62 -4.98
N PRO A 76 -4.09 -8.25 -6.19
CA PRO A 76 -4.61 -9.22 -7.15
C PRO A 76 -3.47 -10.05 -7.76
N GLY A 77 -3.72 -11.34 -8.01
CA GLY A 77 -2.77 -12.26 -8.65
C GLY A 77 -1.66 -12.80 -7.72
N SER A 78 -0.85 -13.73 -8.22
CA SER A 78 0.23 -14.40 -7.46
C SER A 78 1.48 -13.55 -7.26
N GLY A 79 1.50 -12.31 -7.76
CA GLY A 79 2.69 -11.48 -7.72
C GLY A 79 2.57 -10.08 -8.30
N GLY A 80 3.29 -9.15 -7.71
CA GLY A 80 3.45 -7.78 -8.19
C GLY A 80 4.77 -7.21 -7.68
N VAL A 81 5.29 -6.18 -8.34
CA VAL A 81 6.63 -5.62 -8.08
C VAL A 81 6.53 -4.24 -7.44
N LEU A 82 7.42 -3.95 -6.49
CA LEU A 82 7.58 -2.67 -5.80
C LEU A 82 8.93 -2.04 -6.21
N GLU A 83 8.99 -1.20 -7.24
CA GLU A 83 10.24 -0.47 -7.57
C GLU A 83 10.37 0.79 -6.72
N GLU A 84 11.56 1.08 -6.21
CA GLU A 84 11.85 2.36 -5.55
C GLU A 84 11.88 3.46 -6.62
N GLY A 85 10.96 4.41 -6.50
CA GLY A 85 10.96 5.65 -7.26
C GLY A 85 11.19 6.82 -6.33
#